data_AF-A0A9E0CTR0-F1
#
_entry.id   AF-A0A9E0CTR0-F1
#
_cell.length_a   1.000
_cell.length_b   1.000
_cell.length_c   1.000
_cell.angle_alpha   90.00
_cell.angle_beta   90.00
_cell.angle_gamma   90.00
#
_symmetry.space_group_name_H-M   'P 1'
#
loop_
_entity.id
_entity.type
_entity.pdbx_description
1 polymer ?
#
loop_
_entity_poly.entity_id
_entity_poly.type
_entity_poly.pdbx_seq_one_letter_code
_entity_poly.pdbx_strand_id
1 'polypeptide(L)'
;MKTKIQILTGIILAVFFIFKNEDVLAQKIKGNMEVVSQKRIVDEFTGIEAGSFFDIYLTMKDEQSVLVETDSNLQEEVKTLVTDNILKIKASNLKNTSKVKVYIAVPEINYINLSNAARVEGTNKIEASALEIIATGASQIKLDINVSELILNVSGASDVKLTGNAGNSEITTSGAANLVAKALKTNTANIKTSGASNVIIFVNENANTSASGASDIKILGEPKIEIKDNDEGTSRAKIFAVEEDEDYTRITAAGIDIEVVDGDSTMVKVGNKSLVVDKKGNVKYTGDKKSKKKFNGHWAGLDIGINGFVDKDFNTGKPKGYEFLNLNYEKSIDFSINFFEQNFNLIKNKFGIVTGAGLRVSNFRFEDQRLILVNDSARIFGFSDPLVKWQKSKVVNNYLTVPLMLEYQTNPNSNRNSFHLSAGMIFGWKYRTYTKMMEKENGRNVVKNRETFHMSPFRYDLSGRIGWGVLNLYATYSLNTLFKKDEGPKLYPFAIGITITGW
;
A
#
# COMPACT_ATOMS: atom_id res chain seq x y z
N MET A 1 -41.60 -59.48 -8.30
CA MET A 1 -40.88 -58.28 -8.77
C MET A 1 -39.39 -58.25 -8.42
N LYS A 2 -38.90 -58.89 -7.35
CA LYS A 2 -37.47 -58.83 -6.97
C LYS A 2 -36.50 -59.59 -7.89
N THR A 3 -36.94 -60.64 -8.58
CA THR A 3 -36.09 -61.45 -9.48
C THR A 3 -35.89 -60.85 -10.88
N LYS A 4 -36.78 -59.96 -11.35
CA LYS A 4 -36.61 -59.27 -12.65
C LYS A 4 -35.65 -58.08 -12.57
N ILE A 5 -35.46 -57.49 -11.38
CA ILE A 5 -34.56 -56.34 -11.18
C ILE A 5 -33.09 -56.79 -11.16
N GLN A 6 -32.76 -57.97 -10.60
CA GLN A 6 -31.38 -58.47 -10.55
C GLN A 6 -30.82 -58.89 -11.92
N ILE A 7 -31.67 -59.37 -12.84
CA ILE A 7 -31.25 -59.70 -14.21
C ILE A 7 -31.01 -58.42 -15.03
N LEU A 8 -31.75 -57.34 -14.75
CA LEU A 8 -31.56 -56.06 -15.43
C LEU A 8 -30.30 -55.31 -14.95
N THR A 9 -29.95 -55.40 -13.65
CA THR A 9 -28.66 -54.87 -13.16
C THR A 9 -27.44 -55.65 -13.66
N GLY A 10 -27.58 -56.95 -13.91
CA GLY A 10 -26.52 -57.78 -14.50
C GLY A 10 -26.23 -57.45 -15.97
N ILE A 11 -27.27 -57.17 -16.76
CA ILE A 11 -27.12 -56.82 -18.18
C ILE A 11 -26.57 -55.39 -18.35
N ILE A 12 -26.94 -54.45 -17.47
CA ILE A 12 -26.40 -53.08 -17.50
C ILE A 12 -24.91 -53.04 -17.08
N LEU A 13 -24.46 -53.91 -16.17
CA LEU A 13 -23.03 -54.02 -15.85
C LEU A 13 -22.21 -54.75 -16.94
N ALA A 14 -22.81 -55.66 -17.70
CA ALA A 14 -22.12 -56.35 -18.79
C ALA A 14 -21.95 -55.46 -20.04
N VAL A 15 -22.87 -54.53 -20.29
CA VAL A 15 -22.76 -53.54 -21.39
C VAL A 15 -21.74 -52.43 -21.07
N PHE A 16 -21.44 -52.18 -19.79
CA PHE A 16 -20.39 -51.24 -19.39
C PHE A 16 -18.95 -51.79 -19.49
N PHE A 17 -18.78 -53.10 -19.76
CA PHE A 17 -17.45 -53.72 -19.89
C PHE A 17 -16.98 -53.98 -21.33
N ILE A 18 -17.77 -53.60 -22.34
CA ILE A 18 -17.40 -53.76 -23.77
C ILE A 18 -16.85 -52.46 -24.39
N PHE A 19 -16.95 -51.31 -23.72
CA PHE A 19 -16.16 -50.12 -24.09
C PHE A 19 -14.85 -50.10 -23.29
N LYS A 20 -13.99 -51.11 -23.51
CA LYS A 20 -12.56 -50.84 -23.40
C LYS A 20 -12.25 -49.89 -24.54
N ASN A 21 -11.96 -48.64 -24.19
CA ASN A 21 -11.18 -47.76 -25.03
C ASN A 21 -9.95 -48.54 -25.48
N GLU A 22 -9.94 -48.99 -26.73
CA GLU A 22 -8.70 -48.98 -27.46
C GLU A 22 -8.32 -47.49 -27.53
N ASP A 23 -7.53 -47.05 -26.56
CA ASP A 23 -6.58 -45.99 -26.84
C ASP A 23 -5.79 -46.50 -28.04
N VAL A 24 -6.22 -46.10 -29.23
CA VAL A 24 -5.40 -46.18 -30.43
C VAL A 24 -4.21 -45.29 -30.09
N LEU A 25 -3.18 -45.89 -29.51
CA LEU A 25 -1.87 -45.30 -29.33
C LEU A 25 -1.35 -45.08 -30.75
N ALA A 26 -1.70 -43.94 -31.34
CA ALA A 26 -1.14 -43.50 -32.60
C ALA A 26 0.38 -43.55 -32.44
N GLN A 27 1.01 -44.46 -33.17
CA GLN A 27 2.42 -44.76 -33.03
C GLN A 27 3.20 -43.50 -33.39
N LYS A 28 3.89 -42.90 -32.41
CA LYS A 28 4.62 -41.65 -32.63
C LYS A 28 5.84 -41.93 -33.52
N ILE A 29 5.96 -41.21 -34.64
CA ILE A 29 7.04 -41.34 -35.61
C ILE A 29 8.27 -40.59 -35.11
N LYS A 30 9.40 -41.31 -35.04
CA LYS A 30 10.69 -40.77 -34.57
C LYS A 30 11.47 -40.15 -35.72
N GLY A 31 11.97 -38.93 -35.58
CA GLY A 31 12.87 -38.31 -36.55
C GLY A 31 14.18 -39.10 -36.72
N ASN A 32 14.69 -39.18 -37.96
CA ASN A 32 15.93 -39.90 -38.29
C ASN A 32 17.20 -39.03 -38.25
N MET A 33 17.08 -37.75 -37.89
CA MET A 33 18.13 -36.72 -37.81
C MET A 33 18.79 -36.35 -39.16
N GLU A 34 18.24 -36.81 -40.28
CA GLU A 34 18.70 -36.44 -41.62
C GLU A 34 17.84 -35.28 -42.15
N VAL A 35 18.27 -34.05 -41.90
CA VAL A 35 17.50 -32.85 -42.28
C VAL A 35 17.57 -32.61 -43.79
N VAL A 36 16.41 -32.55 -44.44
CA VAL A 36 16.26 -32.24 -45.87
C VAL A 36 15.24 -31.11 -46.05
N SER A 37 15.30 -30.42 -47.19
CA SER A 37 14.37 -29.36 -47.55
C SER A 37 13.51 -29.77 -48.75
N GLN A 38 12.19 -29.58 -48.66
CA GLN A 38 11.25 -29.90 -49.73
C GLN A 38 10.34 -28.71 -50.04
N LYS A 39 10.33 -28.27 -51.31
CA LYS A 39 9.41 -27.23 -51.79
C LYS A 39 8.00 -27.80 -51.87
N ARG A 40 7.01 -27.04 -51.41
CA ARG A 40 5.59 -27.39 -51.46
C ARG A 40 4.91 -26.60 -52.56
N ILE A 41 4.13 -27.29 -53.38
CA ILE A 41 3.24 -26.69 -54.36
C ILE A 41 1.88 -26.55 -53.67
N VAL A 42 1.45 -25.32 -53.48
CA VAL A 42 0.20 -24.96 -52.81
C VAL A 42 -0.46 -23.83 -53.58
N ASP A 43 -1.78 -23.70 -53.46
CA ASP A 43 -2.53 -22.59 -54.03
C ASP A 43 -2.13 -21.25 -53.41
N GLU A 44 -2.57 -20.14 -53.99
CA GLU A 44 -2.32 -18.80 -53.43
C GLU A 44 -3.00 -18.62 -52.07
N PHE A 45 -2.34 -17.90 -51.16
CA PHE A 45 -2.88 -17.63 -49.83
C PHE A 45 -2.43 -16.28 -49.30
N THR A 46 -3.25 -15.69 -48.44
CA THR A 46 -2.96 -14.44 -47.71
C THR A 46 -3.01 -14.63 -46.21
N GLY A 47 -3.26 -15.85 -45.73
CA GLY A 47 -3.29 -16.19 -44.31
C GLY A 47 -2.45 -17.42 -43.97
N ILE A 48 -1.99 -17.51 -42.72
CA ILE A 48 -1.24 -18.66 -42.20
C ILE A 48 -1.93 -19.16 -40.92
N GLU A 49 -2.15 -20.47 -40.82
CA GLU A 49 -2.60 -21.14 -39.61
C GLU A 49 -1.64 -22.28 -39.25
N ALA A 50 -1.07 -22.26 -38.04
CA ALA A 50 -0.16 -23.30 -37.58
C ALA A 50 -0.36 -23.63 -36.10
N GLY A 51 -0.48 -24.92 -35.79
CA GLY A 51 -0.83 -25.39 -34.45
C GLY A 51 0.11 -26.42 -33.83
N SER A 52 1.30 -26.67 -34.38
CA SER A 52 2.29 -27.58 -33.77
C SER A 52 3.57 -26.82 -33.41
N PHE A 53 4.69 -27.50 -33.15
CA PHE A 53 5.98 -26.89 -32.76
C PHE A 53 6.78 -26.32 -33.94
N PHE A 54 6.11 -25.75 -34.94
CA PHE A 54 6.75 -25.25 -36.15
C PHE A 54 7.52 -23.94 -35.89
N ASP A 55 8.72 -23.82 -36.46
CA ASP A 55 9.46 -22.56 -36.57
C ASP A 55 9.24 -21.98 -37.99
N ILE A 56 8.34 -20.99 -38.12
CA ILE A 56 7.95 -20.40 -39.40
C ILE A 56 8.76 -19.11 -39.65
N TYR A 57 9.33 -18.99 -40.85
CA TYR A 57 10.03 -17.79 -41.32
C TYR A 57 9.24 -17.15 -42.45
N LEU A 58 8.62 -16.00 -42.19
CA LEU A 58 7.76 -15.28 -43.13
C LEU A 58 8.54 -14.16 -43.83
N THR A 59 8.48 -14.12 -45.16
CA THR A 59 9.16 -13.11 -45.98
C THR A 59 8.20 -12.52 -47.00
N MET A 60 8.09 -11.20 -47.08
CA MET A 60 7.34 -10.54 -48.14
C MET A 60 8.15 -10.53 -49.44
N LYS A 61 7.61 -11.12 -50.52
CA LYS A 61 8.19 -11.19 -51.87
C LYS A 61 7.10 -11.31 -52.93
N ASP A 62 7.36 -10.81 -54.14
CA ASP A 62 6.42 -10.90 -55.27
C ASP A 62 6.04 -12.35 -55.64
N GLU A 63 6.98 -13.29 -55.48
CA GLU A 63 6.74 -14.71 -55.75
C GLU A 63 6.40 -15.49 -54.48
N GLN A 64 5.23 -16.16 -54.50
CA GLN A 64 4.84 -17.09 -53.45
C GLN A 64 5.72 -18.35 -53.45
N SER A 65 6.21 -18.77 -52.27
CA SER A 65 6.83 -20.08 -52.11
C SER A 65 6.70 -20.62 -50.68
N VAL A 66 6.62 -21.95 -50.56
CA VAL A 66 6.63 -22.66 -49.27
C VAL A 66 7.70 -23.74 -49.30
N LEU A 67 8.61 -23.73 -48.33
CA LEU A 67 9.70 -24.69 -48.17
C LEU A 67 9.66 -25.29 -46.77
N VAL A 68 9.64 -26.62 -46.68
CA VAL A 68 9.65 -27.34 -45.39
C VAL A 68 11.02 -28.01 -45.19
N GLU A 69 11.70 -27.66 -44.09
CA GLU A 69 12.97 -28.23 -43.65
C GLU A 69 12.74 -29.08 -42.39
N THR A 70 12.94 -30.39 -42.50
CA THR A 70 12.77 -31.37 -41.41
C THR A 70 13.51 -32.68 -41.73
N ASP A 71 13.58 -33.60 -40.78
CA ASP A 71 14.02 -35.00 -40.97
C ASP A 71 13.36 -35.64 -42.21
N SER A 72 14.14 -36.36 -43.02
CA SER A 72 13.69 -36.91 -44.30
C SER A 72 12.48 -37.83 -44.17
N ASN A 73 12.40 -38.61 -43.08
CA ASN A 73 11.26 -39.49 -42.80
C ASN A 73 10.00 -38.79 -42.25
N LEU A 74 10.07 -37.47 -41.99
CA LEU A 74 8.95 -36.68 -41.46
C LEU A 74 8.33 -35.74 -42.50
N GLN A 75 8.89 -35.67 -43.70
CA GLN A 75 8.42 -34.76 -44.75
C GLN A 75 6.94 -34.98 -45.10
N GLU A 76 6.46 -36.22 -45.15
CA GLU A 76 5.05 -36.51 -45.47
C GLU A 76 4.09 -36.24 -44.30
N GLU A 77 4.61 -36.23 -43.08
CA GLU A 77 3.84 -35.97 -41.85
C GLU A 77 3.58 -34.47 -41.63
N VAL A 78 4.37 -33.61 -42.26
CA VAL A 78 4.14 -32.16 -42.29
C VAL A 78 3.22 -31.82 -43.46
N LYS A 79 1.93 -31.67 -43.17
CA LYS A 79 0.90 -31.35 -44.17
C LYS A 79 0.79 -29.84 -44.34
N THR A 80 0.76 -29.42 -45.60
CA THR A 80 0.55 -28.03 -46.04
C THR A 80 -0.63 -28.02 -46.99
N LEU A 81 -1.71 -27.32 -46.62
CA LEU A 81 -2.95 -27.27 -47.39
C LEU A 81 -3.49 -25.85 -47.34
N VAL A 82 -3.95 -25.32 -48.48
CA VAL A 82 -4.63 -24.04 -48.52
C VAL A 82 -6.15 -24.28 -48.47
N THR A 83 -6.84 -23.56 -47.61
CA THR A 83 -8.31 -23.56 -47.54
C THR A 83 -8.75 -22.16 -47.15
N ASP A 84 -9.72 -21.59 -47.87
CA ASP A 84 -10.20 -20.22 -47.67
C ASP A 84 -9.06 -19.18 -47.71
N ASN A 85 -8.11 -19.33 -48.65
CA ASN A 85 -6.90 -18.50 -48.78
C ASN A 85 -5.98 -18.52 -47.55
N ILE A 86 -6.09 -19.52 -46.68
CA ILE A 86 -5.24 -19.72 -45.51
C ILE A 86 -4.40 -20.97 -45.70
N LEU A 87 -3.07 -20.82 -45.67
CA LEU A 87 -2.14 -21.94 -45.57
C LEU A 87 -2.19 -22.56 -44.18
N LYS A 88 -2.72 -23.77 -44.09
CA LYS A 88 -2.80 -24.57 -42.87
C LYS A 88 -1.61 -25.53 -42.82
N ILE A 89 -0.80 -25.40 -41.77
CA ILE A 89 0.37 -26.24 -41.53
C ILE A 89 0.07 -27.14 -40.32
N LYS A 90 0.03 -28.46 -40.56
CA LYS A 90 -0.35 -29.44 -39.54
C LYS A 90 0.65 -30.59 -39.50
N ALA A 91 0.99 -31.03 -38.30
CA ALA A 91 1.75 -32.24 -38.08
C ALA A 91 1.21 -32.94 -36.83
N SER A 92 1.05 -34.26 -36.91
CA SER A 92 0.56 -35.12 -35.85
C SER A 92 1.58 -36.21 -35.52
N ASN A 93 1.53 -36.73 -34.30
CA ASN A 93 2.26 -37.95 -33.91
C ASN A 93 3.79 -37.92 -34.06
N LEU A 94 4.41 -36.75 -33.98
CA LEU A 94 5.87 -36.62 -34.07
C LEU A 94 6.57 -36.78 -32.70
N LYS A 95 7.75 -37.41 -32.66
CA LYS A 95 8.59 -37.56 -31.46
C LYS A 95 10.08 -37.47 -31.80
N ASN A 96 10.89 -36.85 -30.92
CA ASN A 96 12.34 -36.68 -31.11
C ASN A 96 12.72 -36.20 -32.52
N THR A 97 12.03 -35.18 -33.01
CA THR A 97 12.31 -34.59 -34.33
C THR A 97 13.44 -33.57 -34.21
N SER A 98 14.16 -33.31 -35.30
CA SER A 98 14.83 -32.02 -35.45
C SER A 98 13.77 -30.89 -35.49
N LYS A 99 14.20 -29.63 -35.39
CA LYS A 99 13.27 -28.50 -35.49
C LYS A 99 12.61 -28.49 -36.87
N VAL A 100 11.28 -28.50 -36.93
CA VAL A 100 10.53 -28.41 -38.19
C VAL A 100 10.41 -26.94 -38.58
N LYS A 101 11.20 -26.52 -39.58
CA LYS A 101 11.16 -25.14 -40.08
C LYS A 101 10.34 -25.05 -41.34
N VAL A 102 9.58 -23.97 -41.46
CA VAL A 102 8.81 -23.67 -42.68
C VAL A 102 9.15 -22.26 -43.14
N TYR A 103 9.74 -22.13 -44.32
CA TYR A 103 10.01 -20.84 -44.93
C TYR A 103 8.87 -20.51 -45.88
N ILE A 104 8.26 -19.35 -45.67
CA ILE A 104 7.11 -18.86 -46.42
C ILE A 104 7.49 -17.53 -47.05
N ALA A 105 7.36 -17.44 -48.38
CA ALA A 105 7.39 -16.19 -49.11
C ALA A 105 6.00 -15.92 -49.70
N VAL A 106 5.48 -14.71 -49.53
CA VAL A 106 4.17 -14.28 -50.07
C VAL A 106 4.20 -12.80 -50.45
N PRO A 107 3.40 -12.39 -51.46
CA PRO A 107 3.28 -10.97 -51.82
C PRO A 107 2.42 -10.19 -50.82
N GLU A 108 1.46 -10.86 -50.17
CA GLU A 108 0.53 -10.25 -49.22
C GLU A 108 0.24 -11.21 -48.05
N ILE A 109 0.08 -10.66 -46.85
CA ILE A 109 -0.39 -11.39 -45.69
C ILE A 109 -1.32 -10.49 -44.85
N ASN A 110 -2.50 -11.01 -44.49
CA ASN A 110 -3.49 -10.30 -43.70
C ASN A 110 -3.96 -11.10 -42.45
N TYR A 111 -3.56 -12.37 -42.32
CA TYR A 111 -3.98 -13.22 -41.21
C TYR A 111 -2.88 -14.18 -40.75
N ILE A 112 -2.60 -14.20 -39.45
CA ILE A 112 -1.64 -15.13 -38.81
C ILE A 112 -2.29 -15.72 -37.58
N ASN A 113 -2.56 -17.02 -37.57
CA ASN A 113 -3.11 -17.74 -36.43
C ASN A 113 -2.16 -18.85 -35.97
N LEU A 114 -1.62 -18.68 -34.77
CA LEU A 114 -0.76 -19.64 -34.10
C LEU A 114 -1.44 -20.25 -32.88
N SER A 115 -1.28 -21.56 -32.74
CA SER A 115 -1.73 -22.31 -31.58
C SER A 115 -0.67 -23.30 -31.10
N ASN A 116 -0.85 -23.78 -29.86
CA ASN A 116 0.08 -24.67 -29.16
C ASN A 116 1.48 -24.07 -29.01
N ALA A 117 2.51 -24.57 -29.67
CA ALA A 117 3.90 -24.15 -29.45
C ALA A 117 4.57 -23.65 -30.74
N ALA A 118 3.78 -23.08 -31.65
CA ALA A 118 4.26 -22.57 -32.93
C ALA A 118 5.00 -21.25 -32.76
N ARG A 119 6.00 -21.01 -33.62
CA ARG A 119 6.71 -19.74 -33.73
C ARG A 119 6.58 -19.18 -35.14
N VAL A 120 6.37 -17.87 -35.27
CA VAL A 120 6.55 -17.13 -36.53
C VAL A 120 7.56 -15.99 -36.33
N GLU A 121 8.51 -15.89 -37.23
CA GLU A 121 9.45 -14.77 -37.33
C GLU A 121 9.40 -14.16 -38.74
N GLY A 122 9.14 -12.86 -38.82
CA GLY A 122 9.27 -12.08 -40.06
C GLY A 122 10.73 -11.79 -40.37
N THR A 123 11.16 -12.04 -41.60
CA THR A 123 12.54 -11.80 -42.06
C THR A 123 12.73 -10.39 -42.64
N ASN A 124 11.63 -9.77 -43.08
CA ASN A 124 11.55 -8.38 -43.53
C ASN A 124 10.23 -7.76 -43.06
N LYS A 125 10.05 -6.47 -43.36
CA LYS A 125 8.87 -5.73 -42.97
C LYS A 125 7.63 -6.22 -43.72
N ILE A 126 6.54 -6.42 -42.98
CA ILE A 126 5.23 -6.75 -43.50
C ILE A 126 4.47 -5.46 -43.79
N GLU A 127 4.09 -5.26 -45.05
CA GLU A 127 3.27 -4.13 -45.51
C GLU A 127 1.86 -4.66 -45.78
N ALA A 128 0.86 -4.16 -45.05
CA ALA A 128 -0.53 -4.58 -45.24
C ALA A 128 -1.52 -3.48 -44.85
N SER A 129 -2.70 -3.44 -45.47
CA SER A 129 -3.75 -2.50 -45.03
C SER A 129 -4.31 -2.91 -43.66
N ALA A 130 -4.61 -4.19 -43.50
CA ALA A 130 -5.09 -4.77 -42.26
C ALA A 130 -4.35 -6.08 -41.98
N LEU A 131 -4.01 -6.33 -40.71
CA LEU A 131 -3.37 -7.56 -40.27
C LEU A 131 -4.03 -8.06 -38.98
N GLU A 132 -4.56 -9.27 -39.03
CA GLU A 132 -5.07 -9.98 -37.85
C GLU A 132 -4.06 -11.02 -37.39
N ILE A 133 -3.74 -10.99 -36.10
CA ILE A 133 -2.83 -11.93 -35.45
C ILE A 133 -3.53 -12.57 -34.26
N ILE A 134 -3.60 -13.89 -34.28
CA ILE A 134 -4.12 -14.72 -33.20
C ILE A 134 -2.96 -15.59 -32.68
N ALA A 135 -2.65 -15.48 -31.40
CA ALA A 135 -1.63 -16.30 -30.74
C ALA A 135 -2.24 -16.99 -29.51
N THR A 136 -2.31 -18.32 -29.53
CA THR A 136 -2.90 -19.13 -28.46
C THR A 136 -1.95 -20.23 -27.98
N GLY A 137 -2.12 -20.68 -26.73
CA GLY A 137 -1.26 -21.71 -26.13
C GLY A 137 0.05 -21.14 -25.57
N ALA A 138 1.18 -21.53 -26.13
CA ALA A 138 2.55 -21.13 -25.83
C ALA A 138 3.26 -20.65 -27.12
N SER A 139 2.52 -19.93 -27.95
CA SER A 139 2.98 -19.48 -29.28
C SER A 139 3.94 -18.29 -29.16
N GLN A 140 4.83 -18.14 -30.15
CA GLN A 140 5.81 -17.05 -30.19
C GLN A 140 5.77 -16.29 -31.52
N ILE A 141 5.60 -14.97 -31.49
CA ILE A 141 5.53 -14.16 -32.71
C ILE A 141 6.54 -13.01 -32.63
N LYS A 142 7.31 -12.81 -33.70
CA LYS A 142 8.22 -11.68 -33.86
C LYS A 142 8.10 -11.11 -35.27
N LEU A 143 7.56 -9.89 -35.40
CA LEU A 143 7.32 -9.26 -36.71
C LEU A 143 7.72 -7.78 -36.71
N ASP A 144 8.18 -7.30 -37.86
CA ASP A 144 8.28 -5.87 -38.19
C ASP A 144 7.15 -5.54 -39.16
N ILE A 145 6.26 -4.62 -38.81
CA ILE A 145 5.01 -4.38 -39.54
C ILE A 145 4.83 -2.90 -39.88
N ASN A 146 4.14 -2.62 -40.98
CA ASN A 146 3.62 -1.31 -41.33
C ASN A 146 2.19 -1.49 -41.82
N VAL A 147 1.23 -1.21 -40.92
CA VAL A 147 -0.19 -1.52 -41.16
C VAL A 147 -1.10 -0.36 -40.81
N SER A 148 -2.24 -0.24 -41.50
CA SER A 148 -3.25 0.76 -41.13
C SER A 148 -4.10 0.26 -39.96
N GLU A 149 -4.50 -1.01 -39.99
CA GLU A 149 -5.31 -1.67 -38.96
C GLU A 149 -4.60 -2.93 -38.44
N LEU A 150 -4.48 -3.06 -37.12
CA LEU A 150 -3.93 -4.24 -36.44
C LEU A 150 -4.97 -4.81 -35.47
N ILE A 151 -5.35 -6.07 -35.67
CA ILE A 151 -6.17 -6.82 -34.70
C ILE A 151 -5.26 -7.88 -34.07
N LEU A 152 -5.12 -7.84 -32.75
CA LEU A 152 -4.22 -8.73 -32.02
C LEU A 152 -4.91 -9.42 -30.86
N ASN A 153 -5.04 -10.74 -30.95
CA ASN A 153 -5.64 -11.60 -29.94
C ASN A 153 -4.57 -12.54 -29.36
N VAL A 154 -4.13 -12.29 -28.13
CA VAL A 154 -3.09 -13.08 -27.46
C VAL A 154 -3.66 -13.79 -26.24
N SER A 155 -3.54 -15.11 -26.18
CA SER A 155 -4.03 -15.90 -25.05
C SER A 155 -3.07 -17.03 -24.67
N GLY A 156 -3.26 -17.58 -23.47
CA GLY A 156 -2.39 -18.61 -22.90
C GLY A 156 -1.07 -18.03 -22.39
N ALA A 157 0.00 -18.81 -22.43
CA ALA A 157 1.38 -18.40 -22.14
C ALA A 157 2.13 -17.98 -23.43
N SER A 158 1.46 -17.22 -24.31
CA SER A 158 2.01 -16.79 -25.60
C SER A 158 2.84 -15.51 -25.46
N ASP A 159 3.91 -15.39 -26.25
CA ASP A 159 4.81 -14.24 -26.32
C ASP A 159 4.76 -13.58 -27.71
N VAL A 160 4.39 -12.30 -27.78
CA VAL A 160 4.30 -11.55 -29.04
C VAL A 160 5.18 -10.31 -28.99
N LYS A 161 6.02 -10.12 -30.00
CA LYS A 161 6.90 -8.96 -30.18
C LYS A 161 6.69 -8.31 -31.54
N LEU A 162 6.27 -7.04 -31.54
CA LEU A 162 6.00 -6.28 -32.76
C LEU A 162 6.85 -5.00 -32.81
N THR A 163 7.31 -4.64 -34.00
CA THR A 163 8.01 -3.37 -34.30
C THR A 163 7.43 -2.72 -35.56
N GLY A 164 7.76 -1.44 -35.80
CA GLY A 164 7.39 -0.73 -37.03
C GLY A 164 6.31 0.32 -36.78
N ASN A 165 5.28 0.39 -37.62
CA ASN A 165 4.17 1.34 -37.47
C ASN A 165 2.79 0.66 -37.57
N ALA A 166 1.83 1.17 -36.81
CA ALA A 166 0.42 0.82 -36.92
C ALA A 166 -0.46 2.08 -36.85
N GLY A 167 -1.51 2.17 -37.67
CA GLY A 167 -2.50 3.24 -37.54
C GLY A 167 -3.36 3.03 -36.29
N ASN A 168 -4.36 2.16 -36.40
CA ASN A 168 -5.24 1.77 -35.32
C ASN A 168 -4.96 0.32 -34.89
N SER A 169 -5.02 0.05 -33.59
CA SER A 169 -4.76 -1.27 -33.03
C SER A 169 -5.83 -1.68 -32.03
N GLU A 170 -6.47 -2.82 -32.27
CA GLU A 170 -7.36 -3.49 -31.31
C GLU A 170 -6.63 -4.69 -30.71
N ILE A 171 -6.40 -4.64 -29.40
CA ILE A 171 -5.54 -5.59 -28.69
C ILE A 171 -6.35 -6.22 -27.56
N THR A 172 -6.48 -7.55 -27.62
CA THR A 172 -7.10 -8.35 -26.56
C THR A 172 -6.07 -9.36 -26.03
N THR A 173 -5.79 -9.30 -24.73
CA THR A 173 -4.87 -10.24 -24.05
C THR A 173 -5.55 -10.96 -22.89
N SER A 174 -5.30 -12.27 -22.75
CA SER A 174 -5.86 -13.09 -21.65
C SER A 174 -4.92 -14.21 -21.21
N GLY A 175 -5.10 -14.73 -19.99
CA GLY A 175 -4.28 -15.82 -19.46
C GLY A 175 -2.95 -15.34 -18.88
N ALA A 176 -1.83 -15.90 -19.33
CA ALA A 176 -0.46 -15.53 -18.93
C ALA A 176 0.31 -14.93 -20.12
N ALA A 177 -0.40 -14.14 -20.95
CA ALA A 177 0.09 -13.64 -22.21
C ALA A 177 1.04 -12.45 -22.02
N ASN A 178 2.04 -12.34 -22.90
CA ASN A 178 3.02 -11.27 -22.86
C ASN A 178 3.17 -10.61 -24.24
N LEU A 179 2.88 -9.31 -24.30
CA LEU A 179 2.97 -8.49 -25.51
C LEU A 179 4.03 -7.41 -25.33
N VAL A 180 5.02 -7.39 -26.23
CA VAL A 180 6.09 -6.38 -26.28
C VAL A 180 6.09 -5.67 -27.63
N ALA A 181 5.35 -4.57 -27.70
CA ALA A 181 5.20 -3.68 -28.85
C ALA A 181 5.79 -2.28 -28.58
N LYS A 182 6.85 -2.18 -27.77
CA LYS A 182 7.47 -0.90 -27.39
C LYS A 182 8.11 -0.11 -28.55
N ALA A 183 8.40 -0.79 -29.66
CA ALA A 183 9.00 -0.21 -30.87
C ALA A 183 8.05 -0.27 -32.07
N LEU A 184 6.75 -0.52 -31.81
CA LEU A 184 5.67 -0.38 -32.77
C LEU A 184 5.03 0.99 -32.51
N LYS A 185 5.20 1.94 -33.43
CA LYS A 185 4.59 3.27 -33.34
C LYS A 185 3.11 3.17 -33.74
N THR A 186 2.23 3.07 -32.76
CA THR A 186 0.78 3.00 -32.98
C THR A 186 0.15 4.39 -32.85
N ASN A 187 -0.76 4.82 -33.73
CA ASN A 187 -1.47 6.10 -33.54
C ASN A 187 -2.56 5.97 -32.48
N THR A 188 -3.49 5.04 -32.66
CA THR A 188 -4.59 4.79 -31.71
C THR A 188 -4.61 3.32 -31.26
N ALA A 189 -4.79 3.07 -29.96
CA ALA A 189 -4.83 1.72 -29.40
C ALA A 189 -6.04 1.51 -28.48
N ASN A 190 -6.81 0.45 -28.73
CA ASN A 190 -7.85 -0.06 -27.84
C ASN A 190 -7.35 -1.36 -27.21
N ILE A 191 -7.10 -1.36 -25.90
CA ILE A 191 -6.42 -2.46 -25.19
C ILE A 191 -7.32 -3.04 -24.12
N LYS A 192 -7.66 -4.33 -24.24
CA LYS A 192 -8.40 -5.09 -23.24
C LYS A 192 -7.51 -6.21 -22.72
N THR A 193 -7.23 -6.21 -21.42
CA THR A 193 -6.40 -7.24 -20.79
C THR A 193 -7.11 -7.92 -19.62
N SER A 194 -6.90 -9.22 -19.47
CA SER A 194 -7.45 -10.02 -18.38
C SER A 194 -6.44 -11.10 -17.93
N GLY A 195 -6.61 -11.62 -16.71
CA GLY A 195 -5.73 -12.66 -16.15
C GLY A 195 -4.39 -12.11 -15.65
N ALA A 196 -3.32 -12.89 -15.79
CA ALA A 196 -1.93 -12.57 -15.42
C ALA A 196 -1.12 -12.11 -16.65
N SER A 197 -1.68 -11.19 -17.43
CA SER A 197 -1.11 -10.75 -18.71
C SER A 197 -0.26 -9.48 -18.57
N ASN A 198 0.78 -9.33 -19.40
CA ASN A 198 1.66 -8.17 -19.45
C ASN A 198 1.67 -7.54 -20.85
N VAL A 199 1.37 -6.25 -20.96
CA VAL A 199 1.33 -5.52 -22.24
C VAL A 199 2.25 -4.30 -22.19
N ILE A 200 3.17 -4.18 -23.13
CA ILE A 200 4.00 -2.99 -23.34
C ILE A 200 3.80 -2.48 -24.76
N ILE A 201 3.32 -1.27 -24.95
CA ILE A 201 3.01 -0.70 -26.28
C ILE A 201 3.37 0.79 -26.35
N PHE A 202 3.74 1.30 -27.52
CA PHE A 202 3.95 2.72 -27.79
C PHE A 202 2.77 3.31 -28.58
N VAL A 203 2.17 4.40 -28.09
CA VAL A 203 0.97 5.01 -28.69
C VAL A 203 1.16 6.53 -28.82
N ASN A 204 0.85 7.11 -29.98
CA ASN A 204 1.04 8.53 -30.28
C ASN A 204 -0.17 9.40 -29.90
N GLU A 205 -1.40 8.98 -30.24
CA GLU A 205 -2.57 9.87 -30.25
C GLU A 205 -3.60 9.52 -29.18
N ASN A 206 -4.19 8.32 -29.23
CA ASN A 206 -5.27 7.93 -28.31
C ASN A 206 -5.08 6.50 -27.80
N ALA A 207 -5.27 6.30 -26.49
CA ALA A 207 -5.26 4.97 -25.90
C ALA A 207 -6.49 4.76 -25.00
N ASN A 208 -7.31 3.77 -25.35
CA ASN A 208 -8.43 3.34 -24.52
C ASN A 208 -8.07 2.00 -23.88
N THR A 209 -8.10 1.93 -22.55
CA THR A 209 -7.66 0.71 -21.85
C THR A 209 -8.71 0.20 -20.86
N SER A 210 -8.77 -1.12 -20.75
CA SER A 210 -9.51 -1.84 -19.72
C SER A 210 -8.69 -3.04 -19.24
N ALA A 211 -8.45 -3.10 -17.93
CA ALA A 211 -7.68 -4.16 -17.31
C ALA A 211 -8.44 -4.82 -16.17
N SER A 212 -8.39 -6.15 -16.09
CA SER A 212 -8.93 -6.94 -14.99
C SER A 212 -7.99 -8.06 -14.55
N GLY A 213 -8.10 -8.52 -13.31
CA GLY A 213 -7.23 -9.56 -12.74
C GLY A 213 -5.82 -9.08 -12.36
N ALA A 214 -4.82 -9.96 -12.45
CA ALA A 214 -3.42 -9.68 -12.14
C ALA A 214 -2.63 -9.16 -13.37
N SER A 215 -3.24 -8.27 -14.15
CA SER A 215 -2.71 -7.76 -15.41
C SER A 215 -1.95 -6.43 -15.25
N ASP A 216 -0.95 -6.21 -16.11
CA ASP A 216 -0.15 -4.98 -16.18
C ASP A 216 -0.16 -4.45 -17.63
N ILE A 217 -0.50 -3.16 -17.80
CA ILE A 217 -0.40 -2.44 -19.08
C ILE A 217 0.58 -1.28 -18.90
N LYS A 218 1.63 -1.28 -19.71
CA LYS A 218 2.61 -0.22 -19.86
C LYS A 218 2.47 0.45 -21.23
N ILE A 219 1.98 1.68 -21.22
CA ILE A 219 1.88 2.52 -22.42
C ILE A 219 3.08 3.48 -22.43
N LEU A 220 3.76 3.55 -23.56
CA LEU A 220 4.81 4.50 -23.92
C LEU A 220 4.26 5.54 -24.91
N GLY A 221 4.90 6.70 -25.01
CA GLY A 221 4.42 7.82 -25.83
C GLY A 221 3.50 8.79 -25.07
N GLU A 222 2.85 9.71 -25.79
CA GLU A 222 2.00 10.78 -25.23
C GLU A 222 0.54 10.75 -25.72
N PRO A 223 -0.18 9.61 -25.64
CA PRO A 223 -1.55 9.56 -26.10
C PRO A 223 -2.51 10.29 -25.13
N LYS A 224 -3.65 10.76 -25.63
CA LYS A 224 -4.84 11.05 -24.84
C LYS A 224 -5.44 9.73 -24.34
N ILE A 225 -5.68 9.59 -23.05
CA ILE A 225 -6.07 8.31 -22.44
C ILE A 225 -7.46 8.38 -21.83
N GLU A 226 -8.31 7.41 -22.17
CA GLU A 226 -9.57 7.11 -21.47
C GLU A 226 -9.46 5.72 -20.81
N ILE A 227 -9.41 5.70 -19.48
CA ILE A 227 -9.31 4.45 -18.70
C ILE A 227 -10.71 4.04 -18.24
N LYS A 228 -11.13 2.81 -18.59
CA LYS A 228 -12.35 2.17 -18.10
C LYS A 228 -11.96 0.96 -17.27
N ASP A 229 -11.57 1.23 -16.03
CA ASP A 229 -11.34 0.20 -15.02
C ASP A 229 -12.69 -0.23 -14.42
N ASN A 230 -13.04 -1.49 -14.63
CA ASN A 230 -14.18 -2.13 -13.98
C ASN A 230 -13.64 -3.24 -13.04
N ASP A 231 -13.85 -3.03 -11.74
CA ASP A 231 -13.89 -4.03 -10.64
C ASP A 231 -12.65 -4.58 -9.90
N GLU A 232 -12.89 -4.72 -8.59
CA GLU A 232 -12.41 -5.55 -7.45
C GLU A 232 -11.07 -6.35 -7.46
N GLY A 233 -10.13 -6.10 -8.40
CA GLY A 233 -8.84 -6.79 -8.48
C GLY A 233 -7.59 -5.95 -8.16
N THR A 234 -6.39 -6.57 -8.18
CA THR A 234 -5.09 -5.87 -8.03
C THR A 234 -4.55 -5.29 -9.36
N SER A 235 -5.42 -5.04 -10.33
CA SER A 235 -5.05 -4.57 -11.67
C SER A 235 -4.31 -3.22 -11.60
N ARG A 236 -3.26 -3.06 -12.40
CA ARG A 236 -2.44 -1.85 -12.44
C ARG A 236 -2.18 -1.45 -13.89
N ALA A 237 -2.88 -0.43 -14.37
CA ALA A 237 -2.44 0.29 -15.56
C ALA A 237 -1.35 1.30 -15.12
N LYS A 238 -0.10 1.08 -15.52
CA LYS A 238 1.01 2.01 -15.23
C LYS A 238 1.43 2.71 -16.51
N ILE A 239 1.03 3.97 -16.62
CA ILE A 239 1.48 4.84 -17.72
C ILE A 239 2.93 5.28 -17.43
N PHE A 240 3.79 5.14 -18.44
CA PHE A 240 5.13 5.70 -18.48
C PHE A 240 5.22 6.58 -19.73
N ALA A 241 4.76 7.84 -19.65
CA ALA A 241 4.98 8.79 -20.74
C ALA A 241 6.47 9.17 -20.73
N VAL A 242 7.17 9.00 -21.85
CA VAL A 242 8.60 9.35 -21.97
C VAL A 242 8.72 10.40 -23.08
N GLU A 243 9.18 11.58 -22.70
CA GLU A 243 9.46 12.74 -23.55
C GLU A 243 11.00 12.86 -23.66
N GLU A 244 11.56 12.79 -24.87
CA GLU A 244 12.99 12.99 -25.13
C GLU A 244 13.16 14.18 -26.08
N ASP A 245 13.88 15.20 -25.63
CA ASP A 245 14.34 16.38 -26.37
C ASP A 245 15.89 16.41 -26.34
N GLU A 246 16.54 17.25 -27.16
CA GLU A 246 18.00 17.43 -27.19
C GLU A 246 18.55 17.87 -25.82
N ASP A 247 17.76 18.59 -25.03
CA ASP A 247 18.17 19.15 -23.74
C ASP A 247 17.65 18.35 -22.52
N TYR A 248 16.62 17.50 -22.68
CA TYR A 248 16.05 16.76 -21.55
C TYR A 248 15.36 15.42 -21.89
N THR A 249 15.30 14.52 -20.90
CA THR A 249 14.48 13.30 -20.91
C THR A 249 13.48 13.34 -19.75
N ARG A 250 12.18 13.46 -20.01
CA ARG A 250 11.13 13.38 -19.00
C ARG A 250 10.41 12.01 -19.02
N ILE A 251 10.19 11.40 -17.86
CA ILE A 251 9.48 10.13 -17.66
C ILE A 251 8.37 10.32 -16.62
N THR A 252 7.10 10.21 -17.01
CA THR A 252 5.95 10.31 -16.09
C THR A 252 5.48 8.93 -15.69
N ALA A 253 5.72 8.52 -14.45
CA ALA A 253 5.33 7.20 -13.93
C ALA A 253 4.36 7.34 -12.76
N ALA A 254 3.14 6.79 -12.89
CA ALA A 254 2.14 6.78 -11.81
C ALA A 254 1.88 8.18 -11.18
N GLY A 255 1.85 9.23 -12.00
CA GLY A 255 1.66 10.62 -11.56
C GLY A 255 2.92 11.30 -11.01
N ILE A 256 4.11 10.74 -11.24
CA ILE A 256 5.40 11.33 -10.85
C ILE A 256 6.22 11.63 -12.11
N ASP A 257 6.53 12.90 -12.33
CA ASP A 257 7.39 13.35 -13.43
C ASP A 257 8.87 13.21 -13.05
N ILE A 258 9.62 12.41 -13.78
CA ILE A 258 11.08 12.35 -13.72
C ILE A 258 11.59 13.20 -14.88
N GLU A 259 12.58 14.06 -14.72
CA GLU A 259 13.08 14.94 -15.80
C GLU A 259 14.60 15.00 -15.68
N VAL A 260 15.32 14.53 -16.70
CA VAL A 260 16.78 14.50 -16.77
C VAL A 260 17.20 15.58 -17.76
N VAL A 261 17.82 16.66 -17.29
CA VAL A 261 18.34 17.72 -18.16
C VAL A 261 19.85 17.51 -18.29
N ASP A 262 20.35 17.38 -19.52
CA ASP A 262 21.77 17.21 -19.79
C ASP A 262 22.38 18.52 -20.33
N GLY A 263 23.56 18.88 -19.84
CA GLY A 263 24.17 20.19 -20.09
C GLY A 263 25.51 20.33 -19.37
N ASP A 264 25.80 21.51 -18.81
CA ASP A 264 27.03 21.70 -18.02
C ASP A 264 27.04 20.93 -16.67
N SER A 265 25.90 20.37 -16.28
CA SER A 265 25.71 19.48 -15.15
C SER A 265 24.50 18.59 -15.44
N THR A 266 24.56 17.30 -15.10
CA THR A 266 23.42 16.40 -15.27
C THR A 266 22.43 16.63 -14.12
N MET A 267 21.22 17.10 -14.43
CA MET A 267 20.16 17.31 -13.45
C MET A 267 19.08 16.25 -13.58
N VAL A 268 18.89 15.41 -12.57
CA VAL A 268 17.81 14.43 -12.46
C VAL A 268 16.76 14.92 -11.48
N LYS A 269 15.56 15.21 -11.98
CA LYS A 269 14.37 15.61 -11.20
C LYS A 269 13.42 14.43 -11.09
N VAL A 270 12.78 14.24 -9.93
CA VAL A 270 11.78 13.21 -9.64
C VAL A 270 10.69 13.86 -8.79
N GLY A 271 9.55 14.18 -9.41
CA GLY A 271 8.54 15.08 -8.88
C GLY A 271 9.14 16.44 -8.50
N ASN A 272 9.02 16.79 -7.23
CA ASN A 272 9.55 17.99 -6.60
C ASN A 272 10.94 17.80 -5.94
N LYS A 273 11.66 16.74 -6.31
CA LYS A 273 13.06 16.50 -5.92
C LYS A 273 13.97 16.66 -7.13
N SER A 274 15.14 17.23 -6.96
CA SER A 274 16.17 17.32 -7.99
C SER A 274 17.53 16.91 -7.44
N LEU A 275 18.35 16.34 -8.31
CA LEU A 275 19.72 15.89 -8.07
C LEU A 275 20.56 16.46 -9.21
N VAL A 276 21.56 17.27 -8.90
CA VAL A 276 22.45 17.89 -9.88
C VAL A 276 23.84 17.31 -9.70
N VAL A 277 24.41 16.72 -10.74
CA VAL A 277 25.80 16.23 -10.79
C VAL A 277 26.61 17.17 -11.66
N ASP A 278 27.62 17.82 -11.09
CA ASP A 278 28.53 18.66 -11.89
C ASP A 278 29.58 17.81 -12.65
N LYS A 279 30.28 18.42 -13.63
CA LYS A 279 31.35 17.74 -14.41
C LYS A 279 32.52 17.21 -13.58
N LYS A 280 32.62 17.57 -12.29
CA LYS A 280 33.66 17.11 -11.37
C LYS A 280 33.18 15.94 -10.50
N GLY A 281 31.95 15.47 -10.70
CA GLY A 281 31.34 14.38 -9.95
C GLY A 281 30.76 14.81 -8.59
N ASN A 282 30.63 16.11 -8.31
CA ASN A 282 29.98 16.55 -7.08
C ASN A 282 28.46 16.46 -7.24
N VAL A 283 27.82 15.81 -6.26
CA VAL A 283 26.36 15.63 -6.24
C VAL A 283 25.72 16.66 -5.32
N LYS A 284 24.85 17.51 -5.86
CA LYS A 284 23.96 18.40 -5.09
C LYS A 284 22.55 17.86 -5.12
N TYR A 285 22.02 17.50 -3.96
CA TYR A 285 20.63 17.09 -3.81
C TYR A 285 19.77 18.29 -3.39
N THR A 286 18.78 18.65 -4.21
CA THR A 286 17.81 19.72 -3.99
C THR A 286 16.39 19.13 -4.06
N GLY A 287 15.96 18.51 -2.98
CA GLY A 287 14.54 18.27 -2.71
C GLY A 287 13.99 19.36 -1.81
N ASP A 288 12.70 19.67 -1.95
CA ASP A 288 11.97 20.51 -1.01
C ASP A 288 12.09 19.94 0.43
N LYS A 289 13.14 20.33 1.14
CA LYS A 289 13.17 20.41 2.60
C LYS A 289 12.86 21.84 3.02
N LYS A 290 11.71 22.34 2.56
CA LYS A 290 10.82 23.01 3.49
C LYS A 290 9.65 22.08 3.74
N SER A 291 9.86 21.10 4.62
CA SER A 291 8.79 20.79 5.58
C SER A 291 8.29 22.15 6.04
N LYS A 292 7.04 22.51 5.75
CA LYS A 292 6.41 23.65 6.42
C LYS A 292 6.60 23.33 7.89
N LYS A 293 7.62 23.93 8.51
CA LYS A 293 8.01 23.61 9.89
C LYS A 293 6.74 23.79 10.68
N LYS A 294 6.17 22.70 11.18
CA LYS A 294 4.91 22.78 11.90
C LYS A 294 5.24 23.33 13.28
N PHE A 295 4.38 24.19 13.80
CA PHE A 295 4.41 24.53 15.22
C PHE A 295 4.45 23.22 16.03
N ASN A 296 5.35 23.15 17.00
CA ASN A 296 5.59 21.96 17.80
C ASN A 296 5.48 22.35 19.27
N GLY A 297 4.46 21.83 19.94
CA GLY A 297 4.15 22.13 21.33
C GLY A 297 5.11 21.44 22.30
N HIS A 298 5.00 21.82 23.57
CA HIS A 298 5.80 21.28 24.65
C HIS A 298 4.89 20.76 25.79
N TRP A 299 3.81 20.06 25.45
CA TRP A 299 2.87 19.47 26.42
C TRP A 299 3.02 17.94 26.58
N ALA A 300 3.20 17.22 25.47
CA ALA A 300 3.44 15.77 25.46
C ALA A 300 4.73 15.43 26.20
N GLY A 301 4.64 14.44 27.10
CA GLY A 301 5.73 14.08 27.99
C GLY A 301 5.28 13.61 29.37
N LEU A 302 6.21 13.68 30.32
CA LEU A 302 6.02 13.25 31.70
C LEU A 302 6.01 14.46 32.63
N ASP A 303 4.89 14.67 33.32
CA ASP A 303 4.77 15.65 34.40
C ASP A 303 5.03 14.96 35.74
N ILE A 304 5.92 15.51 36.56
CA ILE A 304 6.17 15.06 37.93
C ILE A 304 6.21 16.28 38.84
N GLY A 305 5.38 16.30 39.87
CA GLY A 305 5.30 17.44 40.78
C GLY A 305 4.74 17.09 42.14
N ILE A 306 4.66 18.11 43.00
CA ILE A 306 3.89 18.06 44.23
C ILE A 306 2.49 18.61 43.98
N ASN A 307 1.49 18.08 44.68
CA ASN A 307 0.14 18.62 44.66
C ASN A 307 -0.42 18.81 46.06
N GLY A 308 -1.47 19.62 46.12
CA GLY A 308 -2.21 19.90 47.33
C GLY A 308 -3.50 20.62 46.98
N PHE A 309 -4.07 21.30 47.96
CA PHE A 309 -5.24 22.15 47.75
C PHE A 309 -5.16 23.39 48.64
N VAL A 310 -5.90 24.42 48.24
CA VAL A 310 -6.10 25.65 49.03
C VAL A 310 -7.58 25.90 49.26
N ASP A 311 -7.93 26.69 50.27
CA ASP A 311 -9.29 27.22 50.41
C ASP A 311 -9.54 28.41 49.46
N LYS A 312 -10.72 29.03 49.58
CA LYS A 312 -11.12 30.20 48.78
C LYS A 312 -10.25 31.45 49.01
N ASP A 313 -9.53 31.51 50.13
CA ASP A 313 -8.70 32.63 50.55
C ASP A 313 -7.19 32.30 50.33
N PHE A 314 -6.90 31.25 49.54
CA PHE A 314 -5.57 30.72 49.24
C PHE A 314 -4.77 30.18 50.44
N ASN A 315 -5.42 29.88 51.56
CA ASN A 315 -4.75 29.25 52.69
C ASN A 315 -4.50 27.77 52.41
N THR A 316 -3.30 27.30 52.75
CA THR A 316 -2.95 25.89 52.80
C THR A 316 -3.13 25.35 54.22
N GLY A 317 -3.27 24.03 54.36
CA GLY A 317 -3.25 23.35 55.65
C GLY A 317 -4.62 22.84 56.10
N LYS A 318 -4.86 22.87 57.42
CA LYS A 318 -6.02 22.29 58.11
C LYS A 318 -7.31 23.04 57.75
N PRO A 319 -8.18 22.49 56.88
CA PRO A 319 -9.44 23.16 56.56
C PRO A 319 -10.34 23.14 57.79
N LYS A 320 -10.93 24.29 58.15
CA LYS A 320 -11.79 24.41 59.34
C LYS A 320 -12.94 23.40 59.29
N GLY A 321 -13.08 22.58 60.34
CA GLY A 321 -14.10 21.52 60.44
C GLY A 321 -13.80 20.26 59.61
N TYR A 322 -12.66 20.23 58.91
CA TYR A 322 -12.18 19.10 58.12
C TYR A 322 -10.68 18.90 58.33
N GLU A 323 -10.18 19.14 59.54
CA GLU A 323 -8.76 19.12 59.90
C GLU A 323 -8.11 17.77 59.58
N PHE A 324 -8.90 16.69 59.59
CA PHE A 324 -8.49 15.34 59.21
C PHE A 324 -8.00 15.24 57.75
N LEU A 325 -8.39 16.16 56.86
CA LEU A 325 -7.93 16.19 55.47
C LEU A 325 -6.53 16.78 55.31
N ASN A 326 -5.89 17.28 56.37
CA ASN A 326 -4.59 17.94 56.23
C ASN A 326 -3.57 17.02 55.54
N LEU A 327 -2.72 17.63 54.71
CA LEU A 327 -1.81 16.89 53.85
C LEU A 327 -0.36 16.98 54.34
N ASN A 328 0.36 15.89 54.15
CA ASN A 328 1.80 15.93 54.00
C ASN A 328 2.10 16.28 52.52
N TYR A 329 2.35 17.57 52.26
CA TYR A 329 2.53 18.11 50.91
C TYR A 329 3.76 17.52 50.21
N GLU A 330 4.87 17.29 50.93
CA GLU A 330 6.12 16.76 50.35
C GLU A 330 5.97 15.33 49.79
N LYS A 331 4.95 14.58 50.24
CA LYS A 331 4.63 13.21 49.80
C LYS A 331 3.34 13.14 48.98
N SER A 332 2.71 14.27 48.70
CA SER A 332 1.54 14.41 47.84
C SER A 332 2.03 14.70 46.43
N ILE A 333 1.99 13.67 45.58
CA ILE A 333 2.65 13.68 44.27
C ILE A 333 1.61 13.76 43.17
N ASP A 334 1.87 14.61 42.18
CA ASP A 334 1.18 14.63 40.90
C ASP A 334 2.08 14.00 39.84
N PHE A 335 1.50 13.08 39.07
CA PHE A 335 2.18 12.42 37.98
C PHE A 335 1.26 12.42 36.77
N SER A 336 1.73 12.87 35.60
CA SER A 336 0.95 12.76 34.36
C SER A 336 1.79 12.19 33.21
N ILE A 337 1.15 11.33 32.41
CA ILE A 337 1.67 10.87 31.12
C ILE A 337 0.80 11.53 30.04
N ASN A 338 1.37 12.50 29.33
CA ASN A 338 0.69 13.24 28.26
C ASN A 338 1.02 12.56 26.92
N PHE A 339 0.29 11.51 26.59
CA PHE A 339 0.66 10.53 25.56
C PHE A 339 0.31 10.95 24.13
N PHE A 340 -0.52 11.96 23.93
CA PHE A 340 -0.91 12.44 22.62
C PHE A 340 -0.97 13.98 22.60
N GLU A 341 -0.33 14.60 21.63
CA GLU A 341 -0.34 16.05 21.43
C GLU A 341 -0.71 16.39 19.99
N GLN A 342 -1.56 17.40 19.84
CA GLN A 342 -1.97 17.97 18.57
C GLN A 342 -1.72 19.48 18.59
N ASN A 343 -0.99 19.94 17.59
CA ASN A 343 -0.47 21.29 17.49
C ASN A 343 -1.11 22.05 16.32
N PHE A 344 -1.61 23.25 16.58
CA PHE A 344 -2.16 24.15 15.57
C PHE A 344 -1.33 25.43 15.52
N ASN A 345 -0.68 25.68 14.40
CA ASN A 345 0.09 26.90 14.18
C ASN A 345 -0.84 28.11 13.98
N LEU A 346 -0.61 29.19 14.73
CA LEU A 346 -1.32 30.46 14.56
C LEU A 346 -0.44 31.48 13.82
N ILE A 347 0.77 31.77 14.31
CA ILE A 347 1.61 32.86 13.78
C ILE A 347 3.05 32.40 13.58
N LYS A 348 3.46 32.28 12.32
CA LYS A 348 4.86 32.04 11.89
C LYS A 348 5.57 30.93 12.67
N ASN A 349 4.84 29.91 13.11
CA ASN A 349 5.30 28.82 13.97
C ASN A 349 5.83 29.24 15.34
N LYS A 350 5.74 30.51 15.73
CA LYS A 350 6.14 30.97 17.07
C LYS A 350 5.00 30.96 18.06
N PHE A 351 3.77 31.08 17.58
CA PHE A 351 2.56 30.98 18.39
C PHE A 351 1.66 29.88 17.87
N GLY A 352 1.12 29.08 18.76
CA GLY A 352 0.21 28.00 18.42
C GLY A 352 -0.73 27.62 19.56
N ILE A 353 -1.72 26.80 19.21
CA ILE A 353 -2.60 26.13 20.15
C ILE A 353 -2.13 24.69 20.31
N VAL A 354 -2.01 24.23 21.54
CA VAL A 354 -1.67 22.86 21.91
C VAL A 354 -2.89 22.22 22.56
N THR A 355 -3.32 21.08 22.00
CA THR A 355 -4.32 20.20 22.61
C THR A 355 -3.82 18.76 22.61
N GLY A 356 -4.54 17.81 23.19
CA GLY A 356 -4.04 16.44 23.31
C GLY A 356 -4.84 15.55 24.25
N ALA A 357 -4.22 14.45 24.65
CA ALA A 357 -4.75 13.54 25.65
C ALA A 357 -3.63 13.04 26.60
N GLY A 358 -3.98 12.90 27.87
CA GLY A 358 -3.06 12.48 28.93
C GLY A 358 -3.76 11.72 30.04
N LEU A 359 -2.98 11.04 30.88
CA LEU A 359 -3.43 10.37 32.10
C LEU A 359 -2.75 11.02 33.29
N ARG A 360 -3.53 11.59 34.21
CA ARG A 360 -3.05 12.21 35.45
C ARG A 360 -3.40 11.36 36.65
N VAL A 361 -2.42 11.16 37.53
CA VAL A 361 -2.55 10.52 38.83
C VAL A 361 -2.21 11.55 39.91
N SER A 362 -3.23 12.05 40.60
CA SER A 362 -3.09 12.97 41.72
C SER A 362 -3.20 12.21 43.04
N ASN A 363 -2.10 12.16 43.80
CA ASN A 363 -2.03 11.50 45.09
C ASN A 363 -1.98 12.53 46.22
N PHE A 364 -3.01 12.57 47.06
CA PHE A 364 -3.05 13.39 48.27
C PHE A 364 -2.71 12.53 49.50
N ARG A 365 -1.54 12.77 50.08
CA ARG A 365 -1.04 12.05 51.25
C ARG A 365 -1.47 12.78 52.51
N PHE A 366 -2.27 12.13 53.36
CA PHE A 366 -2.71 12.71 54.62
C PHE A 366 -1.56 12.80 55.63
N GLU A 367 -1.59 13.86 56.44
CA GLU A 367 -0.70 14.05 57.59
C GLU A 367 -0.98 12.96 58.64
N ASP A 368 -2.25 12.71 58.94
CA ASP A 368 -2.67 11.56 59.73
C ASP A 368 -2.56 10.26 58.91
N GLN A 369 -1.56 9.46 59.26
CA GLN A 369 -1.24 8.22 58.55
C GLN A 369 -2.27 7.12 58.80
N ARG A 370 -3.15 7.28 59.79
CA ARG A 370 -4.19 6.32 60.20
C ARG A 370 -5.58 6.72 59.73
N LEU A 371 -5.70 7.81 58.98
CA LEU A 371 -6.98 8.29 58.49
C LEU A 371 -7.68 7.24 57.62
N ILE A 372 -8.93 6.93 57.95
CA ILE A 372 -9.84 6.16 57.12
C ILE A 372 -10.92 7.10 56.62
N LEU A 373 -11.09 7.18 55.29
CA LEU A 373 -12.21 7.92 54.70
C LEU A 373 -13.44 7.02 54.59
N VAL A 374 -14.60 7.57 54.93
CA VAL A 374 -15.91 6.93 54.82
C VAL A 374 -16.61 7.47 53.57
N ASN A 375 -17.24 6.58 52.80
CA ASN A 375 -17.96 6.94 51.58
C ASN A 375 -19.49 6.98 51.76
N ASP A 376 -20.02 6.32 52.80
CA ASP A 376 -21.46 6.16 53.04
C ASP A 376 -22.05 7.28 53.92
N SER A 377 -21.51 8.49 53.81
CA SER A 377 -21.96 9.66 54.55
C SER A 377 -22.56 10.72 53.61
N ALA A 378 -23.36 11.65 54.13
CA ALA A 378 -23.89 12.74 53.29
C ALA A 378 -22.80 13.71 52.80
N ARG A 379 -21.65 13.75 53.47
CA ARG A 379 -20.47 14.57 53.16
C ARG A 379 -19.20 13.78 53.42
N ILE A 380 -18.07 14.23 52.88
CA ILE A 380 -16.76 13.65 53.19
C ILE A 380 -16.53 13.62 54.70
N PHE A 381 -16.23 12.43 55.19
CA PHE A 381 -15.94 12.17 56.59
C PHE A 381 -14.77 11.19 56.70
N GLY A 382 -14.01 11.31 57.77
CA GLY A 382 -12.96 10.36 58.08
C GLY A 382 -12.64 10.36 59.57
N PHE A 383 -12.13 9.23 60.04
CA PHE A 383 -11.72 9.05 61.43
C PHE A 383 -10.34 8.39 61.48
N SER A 384 -9.63 8.63 62.58
CA SER A 384 -8.39 7.93 62.89
C SER A 384 -8.72 6.73 63.76
N ASP A 385 -8.33 5.53 63.33
CA ASP A 385 -8.42 4.33 64.18
C ASP A 385 -7.13 4.19 65.02
N PRO A 386 -7.20 4.31 66.35
CA PRO A 386 -6.02 4.20 67.22
C PRO A 386 -5.46 2.77 67.32
N LEU A 387 -6.25 1.74 67.00
CA LEU A 387 -5.83 0.34 67.03
C LEU A 387 -5.02 -0.07 65.79
N VAL A 388 -5.03 0.77 64.76
CA VAL A 388 -4.47 0.51 63.45
C VAL A 388 -3.12 1.21 63.29
N LYS A 389 -2.04 0.44 63.09
CA LYS A 389 -0.66 0.96 62.92
C LYS A 389 -0.31 1.22 61.45
N TRP A 390 -1.13 2.00 60.76
CA TRP A 390 -0.82 2.38 59.39
C TRP A 390 0.30 3.41 59.31
N GLN A 391 1.23 3.19 58.39
CA GLN A 391 2.33 4.11 58.11
C GLN A 391 2.03 5.01 56.90
N LYS A 392 0.86 4.82 56.28
CA LYS A 392 0.43 5.54 55.07
C LYS A 392 -1.08 5.48 54.93
N SER A 393 -1.71 6.65 54.91
CA SER A 393 -3.06 6.84 54.39
C SER A 393 -3.03 7.92 53.31
N LYS A 394 -3.67 7.65 52.17
CA LYS A 394 -3.76 8.59 51.07
C LYS A 394 -4.99 8.32 50.22
N VAL A 395 -5.42 9.33 49.47
CA VAL A 395 -6.40 9.20 48.40
C VAL A 395 -5.75 9.47 47.06
N VAL A 396 -6.12 8.70 46.05
CA VAL A 396 -5.55 8.77 44.70
C VAL A 396 -6.66 8.91 43.68
N ASN A 397 -6.56 9.99 42.90
CA ASN A 397 -7.46 10.29 41.81
C ASN A 397 -6.75 10.07 40.47
N ASN A 398 -7.44 9.44 39.53
CA ASN A 398 -6.93 9.16 38.20
C ASN A 398 -7.87 9.80 37.18
N TYR A 399 -7.32 10.62 36.30
CA TYR A 399 -8.04 11.41 35.32
C TYR A 399 -7.53 11.12 33.91
N LEU A 400 -8.44 11.08 32.96
CA LEU A 400 -8.13 11.36 31.55
C LEU A 400 -8.13 12.87 31.37
N THR A 401 -7.09 13.44 30.78
CA THR A 401 -6.92 14.89 30.66
C THR A 401 -6.82 15.34 29.22
N VAL A 402 -7.48 16.45 28.90
CA VAL A 402 -7.41 17.14 27.60
C VAL A 402 -6.98 18.59 27.85
N PRO A 403 -5.81 19.03 27.34
CA PRO A 403 -5.37 20.41 27.44
C PRO A 403 -5.95 21.27 26.31
N LEU A 404 -6.06 22.56 26.56
CA LEU A 404 -6.21 23.60 25.57
C LEU A 404 -5.31 24.75 25.99
N MET A 405 -4.13 24.85 25.37
CA MET A 405 -3.07 25.77 25.75
C MET A 405 -2.72 26.67 24.58
N LEU A 406 -2.46 27.95 24.85
CA LEU A 406 -1.74 28.83 23.95
C LEU A 406 -0.26 28.75 24.29
N GLU A 407 0.59 28.60 23.29
CA GLU A 407 2.02 28.47 23.49
C GLU A 407 2.80 29.41 22.56
N TYR A 408 3.80 30.06 23.15
CA TYR A 408 4.80 30.86 22.48
C TYR A 408 6.17 30.16 22.55
N GLN A 409 6.90 30.14 21.43
CA GLN A 409 8.27 29.62 21.37
C GLN A 409 9.21 30.58 20.63
N THR A 410 10.42 30.77 21.18
CA THR A 410 11.42 31.70 20.61
C THR A 410 12.04 31.15 19.33
N ASN A 411 12.29 29.84 19.28
CA ASN A 411 12.90 29.17 18.15
C ASN A 411 12.07 27.97 17.70
N PRO A 412 11.24 28.13 16.64
CA PRO A 412 10.40 27.04 16.14
C PRO A 412 11.16 25.98 15.34
N ASN A 413 12.48 26.16 15.19
CA ASN A 413 13.31 25.31 14.36
C ASN A 413 14.06 24.23 15.17
N SER A 414 13.97 24.25 16.51
CA SER A 414 14.66 23.29 17.38
C SER A 414 13.94 23.14 18.72
N ASN A 415 13.45 21.94 19.01
CA ASN A 415 12.92 21.57 20.32
C ASN A 415 13.99 21.36 21.40
N ARG A 416 15.28 21.38 21.04
CA ARG A 416 16.38 21.21 22.02
C ARG A 416 16.92 22.54 22.53
N ASN A 417 16.71 23.62 21.80
CA ASN A 417 17.26 24.93 22.13
C ASN A 417 16.26 26.05 21.81
N SER A 418 15.11 25.98 22.48
CA SER A 418 14.03 26.95 22.41
C SER A 418 13.51 27.26 23.81
N PHE A 419 13.44 28.54 24.13
CA PHE A 419 12.61 29.00 25.24
C PHE A 419 11.14 28.95 24.80
N HIS A 420 10.26 28.48 25.68
CA HIS A 420 8.83 28.45 25.43
C HIS A 420 8.04 28.75 26.69
N LEU A 421 6.86 29.31 26.48
CA LEU A 421 5.90 29.70 27.50
C LEU A 421 4.51 29.27 27.03
N SER A 422 3.77 28.54 27.86
CA SER A 422 2.39 28.16 27.56
C SER A 422 1.45 28.47 28.70
N ALA A 423 0.22 28.86 28.36
CA ALA A 423 -0.85 29.15 29.31
C ALA A 423 -2.19 28.70 28.75
N GLY A 424 -3.06 28.15 29.59
CA GLY A 424 -4.39 27.70 29.17
C GLY A 424 -5.09 26.86 30.21
N MET A 425 -5.92 25.93 29.75
CA MET A 425 -6.75 25.09 30.61
C MET A 425 -6.45 23.60 30.40
N ILE A 426 -6.62 22.81 31.45
CA ILE A 426 -6.62 21.35 31.40
C ILE A 426 -7.95 20.82 31.93
N PHE A 427 -8.67 20.11 31.10
CA PHE A 427 -9.94 19.46 31.43
C PHE A 427 -9.66 18.01 31.82
N GLY A 428 -10.04 17.62 33.04
CA GLY A 428 -9.85 16.28 33.58
C GLY A 428 -11.18 15.57 33.79
N TRP A 429 -11.33 14.37 33.23
CA TRP A 429 -12.43 13.45 33.52
C TRP A 429 -11.92 12.30 34.41
N LYS A 430 -12.47 12.20 35.61
CA LYS A 430 -12.04 11.22 36.61
C LYS A 430 -12.66 9.86 36.31
N TYR A 431 -11.83 8.88 35.99
CA TYR A 431 -12.30 7.51 35.75
C TYR A 431 -12.07 6.59 36.95
N ARG A 432 -11.23 6.99 37.93
CA ARG A 432 -10.97 6.15 39.11
C ARG A 432 -10.50 6.94 40.33
N THR A 433 -11.12 6.64 41.47
CA THR A 433 -10.69 7.11 42.80
C THR A 433 -10.44 5.90 43.70
N TYR A 434 -9.43 5.96 44.57
CA TYR A 434 -9.24 4.96 45.62
C TYR A 434 -8.42 5.51 46.79
N THR A 435 -8.70 5.03 48.00
CA THR A 435 -7.79 5.19 49.13
C THR A 435 -6.72 4.10 49.09
N LYS A 436 -5.50 4.40 49.55
CA LYS A 436 -4.43 3.42 49.72
C LYS A 436 -3.84 3.56 51.11
N MET A 437 -3.97 2.47 51.85
CA MET A 437 -3.60 2.37 53.25
C MET A 437 -2.54 1.27 53.37
N MET A 438 -1.44 1.52 54.09
CA MET A 438 -0.32 0.56 54.17
C MET A 438 0.18 0.41 55.60
N GLU A 439 0.34 -0.85 55.97
CA GLU A 439 0.91 -1.31 57.24
C GLU A 439 2.26 -1.99 56.99
N LYS A 440 3.17 -1.86 57.97
CA LYS A 440 4.53 -2.43 57.91
C LYS A 440 4.92 -3.08 59.24
N GLU A 441 4.05 -3.93 59.77
CA GLU A 441 4.36 -4.81 60.91
C GLU A 441 4.17 -6.26 60.41
N ASN A 442 5.23 -7.07 60.42
CA ASN A 442 5.29 -8.44 59.86
C ASN A 442 5.04 -8.61 58.35
N GLY A 443 5.38 -7.61 57.53
CA GLY A 443 5.26 -7.67 56.06
C GLY A 443 4.77 -6.36 55.46
N ARG A 444 4.56 -6.30 54.14
CA ARG A 444 3.96 -5.13 53.47
C ARG A 444 2.50 -5.43 53.14
N ASN A 445 1.57 -5.07 54.03
CA ASN A 445 0.14 -5.18 53.78
C ASN A 445 -0.41 -3.87 53.18
N VAL A 446 -1.16 -3.96 52.07
CA VAL A 446 -1.67 -2.80 51.32
C VAL A 446 -3.16 -2.97 51.09
N VAL A 447 -3.96 -2.15 51.76
CA VAL A 447 -5.41 -2.07 51.56
C VAL A 447 -5.74 -0.96 50.56
N LYS A 448 -6.63 -1.24 49.60
CA LYS A 448 -7.12 -0.24 48.63
C LYS A 448 -8.64 -0.31 48.52
N ASN A 449 -9.33 0.76 48.90
CA ASN A 449 -10.79 0.86 48.76
C ASN A 449 -11.12 1.76 47.57
N ARG A 450 -11.88 1.24 46.61
CA ARG A 450 -12.24 1.94 45.37
C ARG A 450 -13.63 2.54 45.51
N GLU A 451 -13.68 3.76 46.01
CA GLU A 451 -14.92 4.51 46.16
C GLU A 451 -14.73 5.94 45.64
N THR A 452 -15.81 6.71 45.55
CA THR A 452 -15.77 8.08 45.03
C THR A 452 -15.37 9.12 46.08
N PHE A 453 -15.61 8.84 47.37
CA PHE A 453 -15.33 9.71 48.52
C PHE A 453 -15.79 11.15 48.30
N HIS A 454 -17.00 11.32 47.76
CA HIS A 454 -17.61 12.63 47.48
C HIS A 454 -16.80 13.53 46.54
N MET A 455 -15.80 13.01 45.84
CA MET A 455 -14.91 13.83 45.01
C MET A 455 -15.54 14.15 43.66
N SER A 456 -15.29 15.36 43.15
CA SER A 456 -15.79 15.85 41.86
C SER A 456 -15.36 14.95 40.70
N PRO A 457 -16.28 14.56 39.79
CA PRO A 457 -15.97 13.71 38.64
C PRO A 457 -15.20 14.44 37.53
N PHE A 458 -15.25 15.78 37.52
CA PHE A 458 -14.56 16.63 36.56
C PHE A 458 -13.61 17.59 37.26
N ARG A 459 -12.57 18.02 36.54
CA ARG A 459 -11.59 19.02 36.99
C ARG A 459 -11.29 19.99 35.85
N TYR A 460 -11.22 21.29 36.14
CA TYR A 460 -10.90 22.33 35.16
C TYR A 460 -9.76 23.19 35.72
N ASP A 461 -8.54 22.88 35.32
CA ASP A 461 -7.35 23.52 35.82
C ASP A 461 -6.94 24.69 34.92
N LEU A 462 -6.67 25.86 35.49
CA LEU A 462 -5.75 26.82 34.87
C LEU A 462 -4.35 26.23 34.91
N SER A 463 -3.59 26.38 33.83
CA SER A 463 -2.26 25.81 33.67
C SER A 463 -1.32 26.83 33.05
N GLY A 464 -0.13 26.98 33.66
CA GLY A 464 0.99 27.75 33.11
C GLY A 464 2.25 26.89 33.07
N ARG A 465 3.03 27.01 31.99
CA ARG A 465 4.31 26.31 31.83
C ARG A 465 5.36 27.24 31.24
N ILE A 466 6.59 27.12 31.73
CA ILE A 466 7.75 27.84 31.24
C ILE A 466 8.91 26.86 31.13
N GLY A 467 9.60 26.85 29.99
CA GLY A 467 10.60 25.82 29.73
C GLY A 467 11.68 26.22 28.75
N TRP A 468 12.74 25.42 28.76
CA TRP A 468 13.81 25.47 27.78
C TRP A 468 14.07 24.07 27.23
N GLY A 469 13.90 23.92 25.92
CA GLY A 469 14.07 22.64 25.23
C GLY A 469 13.14 21.55 25.77
N VAL A 470 13.71 20.48 26.33
CA VAL A 470 12.92 19.34 26.83
C VAL A 470 12.40 19.52 28.27
N LEU A 471 12.91 20.52 29.00
CA LEU A 471 12.62 20.69 30.42
C LEU A 471 11.70 21.89 30.63
N ASN A 472 10.57 21.68 31.31
CA ASN A 472 9.66 22.73 31.71
C ASN A 472 9.43 22.72 33.22
N LEU A 473 9.10 23.88 33.76
CA LEU A 473 8.36 24.04 35.01
C LEU A 473 6.89 24.23 34.68
N TYR A 474 6.00 23.55 35.39
CA TYR A 474 4.57 23.73 35.27
C TYR A 474 3.92 24.04 36.61
N ALA A 475 2.83 24.79 36.56
CA ALA A 475 1.92 25.00 37.67
C ALA A 475 0.48 24.88 37.20
N THR A 476 -0.38 24.23 37.99
CA THR A 476 -1.82 24.16 37.73
C THR A 476 -2.64 24.54 38.97
N TYR A 477 -3.81 25.14 38.74
CA TYR A 477 -4.77 25.53 39.77
C TYR A 477 -6.20 25.23 39.31
N SER A 478 -6.94 24.44 40.08
CA SER A 478 -8.30 24.02 39.76
C SER A 478 -9.31 25.11 40.04
N LEU A 479 -10.13 25.45 39.04
CA LEU A 479 -11.23 26.41 39.20
C LEU A 479 -12.43 25.82 39.92
N ASN A 480 -12.53 24.50 40.00
CA ASN A 480 -13.58 23.80 40.74
C ASN A 480 -13.04 23.06 41.96
N THR A 481 -13.94 22.78 42.90
CA THR A 481 -13.61 22.13 44.18
C THR A 481 -13.32 20.65 44.02
N LEU A 482 -12.41 20.14 44.87
CA LEU A 482 -12.04 18.72 44.95
C LEU A 482 -13.23 17.81 45.23
N PHE A 483 -14.16 18.30 46.06
CA PHE A 483 -15.40 17.63 46.42
C PHE A 483 -16.58 18.14 45.59
N LYS A 484 -17.57 17.27 45.39
CA LYS A 484 -18.86 17.61 44.80
C LYS A 484 -19.53 18.71 45.61
N LYS A 485 -20.39 19.47 44.94
CA LYS A 485 -21.12 20.58 45.55
C LYS A 485 -21.88 20.09 46.80
N ASP A 486 -21.71 20.81 47.91
CA ASP A 486 -22.35 20.56 49.22
C ASP A 486 -22.00 19.22 49.92
N GLU A 487 -21.11 18.41 49.33
CA GLU A 487 -20.64 17.13 49.88
C GLU A 487 -19.27 17.23 50.58
N GLY A 488 -18.67 18.43 50.70
CA GLY A 488 -17.38 18.62 51.38
C GLY A 488 -16.92 20.09 51.42
N PRO A 489 -15.72 20.34 51.97
CA PRO A 489 -15.16 21.70 52.03
C PRO A 489 -14.80 22.22 50.64
N LYS A 490 -14.84 23.54 50.48
CA LYS A 490 -14.44 24.22 49.24
C LYS A 490 -12.91 24.29 49.14
N LEU A 491 -12.31 23.19 48.70
CA LEU A 491 -10.87 23.04 48.50
C LEU A 491 -10.55 22.97 47.02
N TYR A 492 -9.59 23.78 46.56
CA TYR A 492 -9.19 23.92 45.16
C TYR A 492 -7.81 23.28 44.96
N PRO A 493 -7.73 22.15 44.23
CA PRO A 493 -6.47 21.47 43.98
C PRO A 493 -5.47 22.32 43.18
N PHE A 494 -4.20 22.23 43.52
CA PHE A 494 -3.09 22.78 42.74
C PHE A 494 -1.96 21.76 42.58
N ALA A 495 -1.11 21.95 41.57
CA ALA A 495 0.11 21.17 41.40
C ALA A 495 1.25 22.05 40.86
N ILE A 496 2.48 21.80 41.29
CA ILE A 496 3.68 22.47 40.80
C ILE A 496 4.76 21.41 40.59
N GLY A 497 5.45 21.45 39.45
CA GLY A 497 6.46 20.43 39.14
C GLY A 497 7.25 20.71 37.88
N ILE A 498 7.90 19.66 37.40
CA ILE A 498 8.66 19.64 36.16
C ILE A 498 7.95 18.79 35.10
N THR A 499 8.09 19.19 33.84
CA THR A 499 7.76 18.36 32.69
C THR A 499 9.03 18.02 31.94
N ILE A 500 9.16 16.75 31.55
CA ILE A 500 10.14 16.31 30.56
C ILE A 500 9.37 15.96 29.29
N THR A 501 9.55 16.75 28.23
CA THR A 501 8.94 16.54 26.91
C THR A 501 9.81 15.61 26.07
N GLY A 502 9.25 14.79 25.16
CA GLY A 502 10.11 13.91 24.38
C GLY A 502 9.53 12.74 23.59
N TRP A 503 8.25 12.72 23.20
CA TRP A 503 7.75 11.73 22.23
C TRP A 503 6.91 12.37 21.14
#